data_AF-A0A9D5SFH7-F1
#
_entry.id   AF-A0A9D5SFH7-F1
#
_cell.length_a   1.000
_cell.length_b   1.000
_cell.length_c   1.000
_cell.angle_alpha   90.00
_cell.angle_beta   90.00
_cell.angle_gamma   90.00
#
_symmetry.space_group_name_H-M   'P 1'
#
loop_
_entity.id
_entity.type
_entity.pdbx_description
1 polymer ?
#
loop_
_entity_poly.entity_id
_entity_poly.type
_entity_poly.pdbx_seq_one_letter_code
_entity_poly.pdbx_strand_id
1 'polypeptide(L)'
;MNNFFDTTVYGNTLCQWGVAILYLVGAFAIAKTAYWFIRKFMKRLASKTKTRLDDILVNMFEEPFVFAIMLFGGYLAIRHLTLPDVITAWISKIYTFLVIINATWFIARTVTSLMDNYLRPKMQQSNTMDKQVYPILYKMMATIIWGIGVVMALNNAGYDITAMIAGLGIGGLALAMAAQDSVSNFFGGFTIFTDHPFKVGDKININGYSGTVYEIGMRSFRLKTLEGTEIVIPNSQVTNSIIENISRAPAKKIVLELGLTYDTPPAKMEEAQKILKEIAKENVDVNDNYATYFLTFGDFSLGIRFIYYIKNDADKLQVQSDMNMEILRRFNEAGLNFAFPSQTIYNVNA
;
A
#
# COMPACT_ATOMS: atom_id res chain seq x y z
N MET A 1 52.90 28.30 -56.68
CA MET A 1 51.49 27.83 -56.61
C MET A 1 51.21 27.49 -55.16
N ASN A 2 50.51 28.35 -54.42
CA ASN A 2 50.02 27.98 -53.09
C ASN A 2 48.99 26.89 -53.31
N ASN A 3 49.29 25.66 -52.87
CA ASN A 3 48.31 24.60 -52.90
C ASN A 3 47.10 25.06 -52.09
N PHE A 4 45.93 25.07 -52.72
CA PHE A 4 44.66 25.44 -52.09
C PHE A 4 44.47 24.73 -50.73
N PHE A 5 44.99 23.51 -50.60
CA PHE A 5 44.96 22.66 -49.41
C PHE A 5 45.81 23.13 -48.21
N ASP A 6 46.75 24.06 -48.40
CA ASP A 6 47.61 24.59 -47.32
C ASP A 6 47.02 25.84 -46.65
N THR A 7 45.86 26.32 -47.11
CA THR A 7 45.15 27.41 -46.41
C THR A 7 44.62 26.90 -45.07
N THR A 8 45.01 27.59 -44.00
CA THR A 8 44.61 27.26 -42.64
C THR A 8 43.45 28.15 -42.19
N VAL A 9 42.40 27.52 -41.66
CA VAL A 9 41.24 28.19 -41.09
C VAL A 9 41.09 27.69 -39.66
N TYR A 10 41.19 28.59 -38.68
CA TYR A 10 41.24 28.26 -37.24
C TYR A 10 42.30 27.20 -36.89
N GLY A 11 43.50 27.31 -37.47
CA GLY A 11 44.61 26.39 -37.18
C GLY A 11 44.46 25.00 -37.80
N ASN A 12 43.48 24.79 -38.68
CA ASN A 12 43.24 23.53 -39.38
C ASN A 12 43.35 23.73 -40.89
N THR A 13 43.96 22.78 -41.59
CA THR A 13 44.00 22.72 -43.05
C THR A 13 42.62 22.44 -43.63
N LEU A 14 42.37 22.83 -44.90
CA LEU A 14 41.13 22.47 -45.59
C LEU A 14 40.91 20.94 -45.66
N CYS A 15 41.98 20.15 -45.65
CA CYS A 15 41.90 18.69 -45.60
C CYS A 15 41.29 18.20 -44.28
N GLN A 16 41.70 18.74 -43.13
CA GLN A 16 41.14 18.39 -41.82
C GLN A 16 39.66 18.75 -41.71
N TRP A 17 39.27 19.91 -42.25
CA TRP A 17 37.85 20.28 -42.37
C TRP A 17 37.07 19.31 -43.28
N GLY A 18 37.67 18.88 -44.39
CA GLY A 18 37.09 17.87 -45.28
C GLY A 18 36.86 16.52 -44.58
N VAL A 19 37.82 16.06 -43.77
CA VAL A 19 37.69 14.83 -42.98
C VAL A 19 36.62 14.97 -41.89
N ALA A 20 36.54 16.12 -41.21
CA ALA A 20 35.49 16.39 -40.22
C ALA A 20 34.09 16.36 -40.84
N ILE A 21 33.92 16.95 -42.03
CA ILE A 21 32.68 16.88 -42.80
C ILE A 21 32.38 15.43 -43.19
N LEU A 22 33.39 14.65 -43.59
CA LEU A 22 33.22 13.24 -43.93
C LEU A 22 32.73 12.41 -42.73
N TYR A 23 33.21 12.68 -41.51
CA TYR A 23 32.65 12.05 -40.29
C TYR A 23 31.17 12.38 -40.08
N LEU A 24 30.76 13.65 -40.27
CA LEU A 24 29.37 14.06 -40.11
C LEU A 24 28.46 13.45 -41.19
N VAL A 25 28.89 13.45 -42.45
CA VAL A 25 28.16 12.85 -43.57
C VAL A 25 28.07 11.33 -43.39
N GLY A 26 29.17 10.69 -42.97
CA GLY A 26 29.21 9.27 -42.66
C GLY A 26 28.27 8.91 -41.52
N ALA A 27 28.28 9.66 -40.42
CA ALA A 27 27.36 9.46 -39.31
C ALA A 27 25.91 9.67 -39.72
N PHE A 28 25.60 10.67 -40.54
CA PHE A 28 24.25 10.87 -41.08
C PHE A 28 23.81 9.69 -41.97
N ALA A 29 24.68 9.19 -42.83
CA ALA A 29 24.40 8.02 -43.66
C ALA A 29 24.17 6.76 -42.81
N ILE A 30 25.01 6.53 -41.78
CA ILE A 30 24.86 5.43 -40.82
C ILE A 30 23.56 5.59 -40.04
N ALA A 31 23.25 6.79 -39.54
CA ALA A 31 22.06 7.07 -38.77
C ALA A 31 20.78 6.85 -39.60
N LYS A 32 20.75 7.31 -40.86
CA LYS A 32 19.64 7.07 -41.79
C LYS A 32 19.49 5.60 -42.16
N THR A 33 20.61 4.89 -42.32
CA THR A 33 20.62 3.45 -42.59
C THR A 33 20.14 2.66 -41.38
N ALA A 34 20.61 3.00 -40.18
CA ALA A 34 20.18 2.42 -38.92
C ALA A 34 18.68 2.67 -38.70
N TYR A 35 18.20 3.89 -38.92
CA TYR A 35 16.77 4.23 -38.86
C TYR A 35 15.93 3.36 -39.80
N TRP A 36 16.33 3.28 -41.07
CA TRP A 36 15.63 2.46 -42.07
C TRP A 36 15.69 0.97 -41.72
N PHE A 37 16.84 0.49 -41.25
CA PHE A 37 17.04 -0.90 -40.87
C PHE A 37 16.21 -1.26 -39.63
N ILE A 38 16.26 -0.47 -38.56
CA ILE A 38 15.44 -0.64 -37.36
C ILE A 38 13.97 -0.68 -37.75
N ARG A 39 13.47 0.29 -38.51
CA ARG A 39 12.07 0.27 -38.97
C ARG A 39 11.72 -0.95 -39.81
N LYS A 40 12.54 -1.30 -40.79
CA LYS A 40 12.23 -2.37 -41.75
C LYS A 40 12.38 -3.77 -41.14
N PHE A 41 13.45 -3.99 -40.40
CA PHE A 41 13.79 -5.27 -39.78
C PHE A 41 12.88 -5.56 -38.59
N MET A 42 12.68 -4.56 -37.73
CA MET A 42 11.86 -4.76 -36.54
C MET A 42 10.37 -4.79 -36.87
N LYS A 43 9.86 -4.07 -37.88
CA LYS A 43 8.47 -4.28 -38.37
C LYS A 43 8.27 -5.68 -38.97
N ARG A 44 9.30 -6.26 -39.60
CA ARG A 44 9.25 -7.63 -40.13
C ARG A 44 9.27 -8.69 -39.02
N LEU A 45 10.06 -8.49 -37.97
CA LEU A 45 10.05 -9.35 -36.78
C LEU A 45 8.74 -9.21 -35.99
N ALA A 46 8.28 -7.99 -35.73
CA ALA A 46 7.01 -7.70 -35.07
C ALA A 46 5.80 -8.34 -35.79
N SER A 47 5.83 -8.45 -37.13
CA SER A 47 4.77 -9.12 -37.89
C SER A 47 4.75 -10.66 -37.75
N LYS A 48 5.82 -11.27 -37.23
CA LYS A 48 5.99 -12.73 -37.12
C LYS A 48 5.86 -13.26 -35.70
N THR A 49 5.82 -12.38 -34.69
CA THR A 49 5.74 -12.77 -33.27
C THR A 49 4.43 -12.28 -32.66
N LYS A 50 3.76 -13.11 -31.85
CA LYS A 50 2.53 -12.71 -31.11
C LYS A 50 2.82 -11.74 -29.93
N THR A 51 4.07 -11.36 -29.71
CA THR A 51 4.55 -10.69 -28.49
C THR A 51 4.74 -9.19 -28.67
N ARG A 52 4.19 -8.40 -27.74
CA ARG A 52 4.30 -6.92 -27.67
C ARG A 52 5.72 -6.38 -27.47
N LEU A 53 6.70 -7.25 -27.27
CA LEU A 53 8.10 -6.87 -27.02
C LEU A 53 8.75 -6.22 -28.24
N ASP A 54 8.35 -6.62 -29.44
CA ASP A 54 8.99 -6.16 -30.68
C ASP A 54 8.65 -4.68 -30.93
N ASP A 55 7.38 -4.29 -30.76
CA ASP A 55 6.93 -2.90 -30.88
C ASP A 55 7.54 -2.00 -29.80
N ILE A 56 7.74 -2.55 -28.61
CA ILE A 56 8.38 -1.86 -27.48
C ILE A 56 9.83 -1.51 -27.82
N LEU A 57 10.61 -2.50 -28.29
CA LEU A 57 12.01 -2.32 -28.66
C LEU A 57 12.18 -1.36 -29.84
N VAL A 58 11.28 -1.38 -30.82
CA VAL A 58 11.30 -0.39 -31.92
C VAL A 58 11.15 1.01 -31.37
N ASN A 59 10.08 1.24 -30.62
CA ASN A 59 9.77 2.58 -30.12
C ASN A 59 10.81 3.11 -29.13
N MET A 60 11.51 2.22 -28.42
CA MET A 60 12.63 2.54 -27.53
C MET A 60 13.87 3.04 -28.26
N PHE A 61 14.32 2.31 -29.28
CA PHE A 61 15.61 2.55 -29.91
C PHE A 61 15.54 3.48 -31.12
N GLU A 62 14.41 3.60 -31.81
CA GLU A 62 14.38 4.21 -33.14
C GLU A 62 14.93 5.65 -33.21
N GLU A 63 14.45 6.57 -32.38
CA GLU A 63 14.81 7.99 -32.47
C GLU A 63 16.03 8.35 -31.60
N PRO A 64 16.14 7.91 -30.32
CA PRO A 64 17.28 8.24 -29.48
C PRO A 64 18.59 7.63 -29.99
N PHE A 65 18.57 6.42 -30.56
CA PHE A 65 19.77 5.75 -31.07
C PHE A 65 20.32 6.45 -32.32
N VAL A 66 19.44 6.90 -33.22
CA VAL A 66 19.83 7.67 -34.41
C VAL A 66 20.49 8.98 -34.01
N PHE A 67 19.95 9.66 -32.99
CA PHE A 67 20.57 10.86 -32.44
C PHE A 67 21.92 10.55 -31.76
N ALA A 68 22.05 9.43 -31.06
CA ALA A 68 23.31 8.99 -30.46
C ALA A 68 24.40 8.75 -31.53
N ILE A 69 24.06 8.15 -32.68
CA ILE A 69 24.98 7.99 -33.81
C ILE A 69 25.44 9.35 -34.33
N MET A 70 24.52 10.31 -34.46
CA MET A 70 24.85 11.68 -34.88
C MET A 70 25.79 12.36 -33.88
N LEU A 71 25.54 12.21 -32.57
CA LEU A 71 26.42 12.72 -31.52
C LEU A 71 27.81 12.08 -31.63
N PHE A 72 27.90 10.77 -31.80
CA PHE A 72 29.17 10.07 -31.96
C PHE A 72 29.95 10.56 -33.19
N GLY A 73 29.27 10.78 -34.32
CA GLY A 73 29.88 11.41 -35.51
C GLY A 73 30.40 12.80 -35.25
N GLY A 74 29.62 13.63 -34.54
CA GLY A 74 30.05 14.96 -34.09
C GLY A 74 31.29 14.89 -33.19
N TYR A 75 31.32 13.95 -32.24
CA TYR A 75 32.47 13.73 -31.37
C TYR A 75 33.75 13.40 -32.16
N LEU A 76 33.66 12.50 -33.14
CA LEU A 76 34.79 12.17 -34.01
C LEU A 76 35.25 13.38 -34.83
N ALA A 77 34.31 14.16 -35.38
CA ALA A 77 34.61 15.38 -36.13
C ALA A 77 35.32 16.43 -35.27
N ILE A 78 34.81 16.69 -34.07
CA ILE A 78 35.38 17.66 -33.12
C ILE A 78 36.78 17.22 -32.68
N ARG A 79 36.98 15.93 -32.36
CA ARG A 79 38.28 15.40 -31.92
C ARG A 79 39.34 15.41 -33.02
N HIS A 80 38.92 15.44 -34.29
CA HIS A 80 39.83 15.53 -35.43
C HIS A 80 40.34 16.96 -35.69
N LEU A 81 39.59 17.98 -35.26
CA LEU A 81 39.93 19.39 -35.46
C LEU A 81 40.73 19.94 -34.26
N THR A 82 41.75 20.73 -34.53
CA THR A 82 42.48 21.51 -33.52
C THR A 82 41.82 22.87 -33.32
N LEU A 83 40.85 22.94 -32.40
CA LEU A 83 40.10 24.17 -32.12
C LEU A 83 40.69 24.95 -30.93
N PRO A 84 40.54 26.29 -30.88
CA PRO A 84 40.91 27.09 -29.72
C PRO A 84 40.25 26.57 -28.43
N ASP A 85 40.97 26.63 -27.30
CA ASP A 85 40.52 26.08 -26.01
C ASP A 85 39.14 26.58 -25.57
N VAL A 86 38.86 27.86 -25.81
CA VAL A 86 37.55 28.47 -25.51
C VAL A 86 36.43 27.79 -26.29
N ILE A 87 36.65 27.53 -27.59
CA ILE A 87 35.65 26.88 -28.46
C ILE A 87 35.50 25.41 -28.05
N THR A 88 36.61 24.72 -27.80
CA THR A 88 36.61 23.31 -27.35
C THR A 88 35.87 23.14 -26.02
N ALA A 89 36.03 24.07 -25.07
CA ALA A 89 35.32 24.05 -23.80
C ALA A 89 33.81 24.27 -23.95
N TRP A 90 33.36 25.19 -24.80
CA TRP A 90 31.92 25.37 -25.07
C TRP A 90 31.32 24.16 -25.79
N ILE A 91 32.02 23.62 -26.79
CA ILE A 91 31.59 22.43 -27.52
C ILE A 91 31.48 21.23 -26.58
N SER A 92 32.45 21.01 -25.67
CA SER A 92 32.39 19.88 -24.73
C SER A 92 31.22 19.99 -23.77
N LYS A 93 30.89 21.19 -23.28
CA LYS A 93 29.70 21.44 -22.44
C LYS A 93 28.41 21.12 -23.19
N ILE A 94 28.26 21.63 -24.41
CA ILE A 94 27.09 21.37 -25.26
C ILE A 94 26.99 19.88 -25.60
N TYR A 95 28.09 19.25 -25.96
CA TYR A 95 28.14 17.82 -26.28
C TYR A 95 27.70 16.97 -25.08
N THR A 96 28.29 17.19 -23.91
CA THR A 96 27.93 16.46 -22.68
C THR A 96 26.46 16.68 -22.30
N PHE A 97 25.95 17.91 -22.44
CA PHE A 97 24.54 18.20 -22.25
C PHE A 97 23.65 17.38 -23.21
N LEU A 98 23.97 17.37 -24.51
CA LEU A 98 23.21 16.64 -25.52
C LEU A 98 23.26 15.12 -25.32
N VAL A 99 24.39 14.57 -24.90
CA VAL A 99 24.54 13.14 -24.59
C VAL A 99 23.63 12.76 -23.42
N ILE A 100 23.61 13.55 -22.35
CA ILE A 100 22.79 13.25 -21.17
C ILE A 100 21.30 13.44 -21.46
N ILE A 101 20.93 14.47 -22.23
CA ILE A 101 19.54 14.64 -22.68
C ILE A 101 19.11 13.49 -23.60
N ASN A 102 19.99 13.00 -24.48
CA ASN A 102 19.69 11.84 -25.30
C ASN A 102 19.49 10.57 -24.46
N ALA A 103 20.36 10.34 -23.47
CA ALA A 103 20.20 9.22 -22.53
C ALA A 103 18.90 9.34 -21.71
N THR A 104 18.58 10.54 -21.23
CA THR A 104 17.32 10.84 -20.53
C THR A 104 16.12 10.54 -21.42
N TRP A 105 16.16 11.01 -22.67
CA TRP A 105 15.09 10.77 -23.64
C TRP A 105 14.91 9.27 -23.93
N PHE A 106 16.01 8.53 -24.08
CA PHE A 106 15.99 7.08 -24.23
C PHE A 106 15.32 6.39 -23.02
N ILE A 107 15.69 6.77 -21.79
CA ILE A 107 15.08 6.24 -20.57
C ILE A 107 13.59 6.60 -20.49
N ALA A 108 13.22 7.86 -20.76
CA ALA A 108 11.84 8.32 -20.75
C ALA A 108 10.98 7.54 -21.76
N ARG A 109 11.49 7.36 -22.99
CA ARG A 109 10.85 6.58 -24.06
C ARG A 109 10.70 5.11 -23.66
N THR A 110 11.70 4.54 -23.00
CA THR A 110 11.69 3.17 -22.48
C THR A 110 10.59 2.98 -21.44
N VAL A 111 10.56 3.83 -20.41
CA VAL A 111 9.54 3.77 -19.36
C VAL A 111 8.15 3.98 -19.94
N THR A 112 7.95 5.02 -20.74
CA THR A 112 6.63 5.33 -21.34
C THR A 112 6.14 4.25 -22.30
N SER A 113 7.03 3.65 -23.10
CA SER A 113 6.70 2.52 -23.96
C SER A 113 6.30 1.27 -23.15
N LEU A 114 6.97 0.98 -22.03
CA LEU A 114 6.56 -0.08 -21.12
C LEU A 114 5.17 0.22 -20.52
N MET A 115 4.92 1.47 -20.14
CA MET A 115 3.62 1.89 -19.61
C MET A 115 2.50 1.72 -20.64
N ASP A 116 2.69 2.15 -21.88
CA ASP A 116 1.69 2.05 -22.94
C ASP A 116 1.39 0.60 -23.35
N ASN A 117 2.36 -0.30 -23.26
CA ASN A 117 2.20 -1.68 -23.74
C ASN A 117 1.80 -2.68 -22.63
N TYR A 118 2.20 -2.44 -21.39
CA TYR A 118 1.92 -3.33 -20.25
C TYR A 118 0.88 -2.78 -19.27
N LEU A 119 0.97 -1.50 -18.90
CA LEU A 119 0.09 -0.90 -17.89
C LEU A 119 -1.22 -0.41 -18.50
N ARG A 120 -1.16 0.33 -19.61
CA ARG A 120 -2.34 0.92 -20.27
C ARG A 120 -3.42 -0.11 -20.63
N PRO A 121 -3.09 -1.28 -21.24
CA PRO A 121 -4.13 -2.23 -21.64
C PRO A 121 -4.79 -2.91 -20.43
N LYS A 122 -4.04 -3.13 -19.34
CA LYS A 122 -4.58 -3.69 -18.09
C LYS A 122 -5.50 -2.70 -17.39
N MET A 123 -5.11 -1.43 -17.31
CA MET A 123 -5.90 -0.36 -16.69
C MET A 123 -7.12 0.08 -17.52
N GLN A 124 -7.13 -0.20 -18.83
CA GLN A 124 -8.28 0.11 -19.69
C GLN A 124 -9.34 -1.00 -19.73
N GLN A 125 -8.98 -2.23 -19.35
CA GLN A 125 -9.90 -3.36 -19.25
C GLN A 125 -10.68 -3.38 -17.93
N SER A 126 -10.18 -2.69 -16.90
CA SER A 126 -10.83 -2.58 -15.59
C SER A 126 -11.70 -1.31 -15.48
N ASN A 127 -12.30 -1.09 -14.30
CA ASN A 127 -13.32 -0.08 -14.02
C ASN A 127 -12.96 1.35 -14.48
N THR A 128 -13.96 2.24 -14.55
CA THR A 128 -13.83 3.65 -14.95
C THR A 128 -12.73 4.43 -14.20
N MET A 129 -12.44 4.04 -12.96
CA MET A 129 -11.38 4.64 -12.12
C MET A 129 -9.97 4.41 -12.68
N ASP A 130 -9.67 3.20 -13.18
CA ASP A 130 -8.32 2.83 -13.63
C ASP A 130 -7.92 3.57 -14.91
N LYS A 131 -8.91 3.93 -15.73
CA LYS A 131 -8.73 4.76 -16.93
C LYS A 131 -8.25 6.17 -16.60
N GLN A 132 -8.60 6.70 -15.42
CA GLN A 132 -8.20 8.05 -14.99
C GLN A 132 -6.83 8.05 -14.30
N VAL A 133 -6.42 6.94 -13.68
CA VAL A 133 -5.12 6.81 -13.00
C VAL A 133 -3.95 6.77 -13.99
N TYR A 134 -4.11 6.08 -15.12
CA TYR A 134 -3.05 5.94 -16.14
C TYR A 134 -2.41 7.28 -16.59
N PRO A 135 -3.17 8.29 -17.06
CA PRO A 135 -2.57 9.54 -17.53
C PRO A 135 -1.85 10.31 -16.42
N ILE A 136 -2.28 10.17 -15.17
CA ILE A 136 -1.62 10.79 -14.01
C ILE A 136 -0.26 10.13 -13.78
N LEU A 137 -0.22 8.80 -13.71
CA LEU A 137 1.03 8.04 -13.55
C LEU A 137 2.01 8.30 -14.70
N TYR A 138 1.52 8.32 -15.94
CA TYR A 138 2.33 8.57 -17.13
C TYR A 138 3.01 9.95 -17.05
N LYS A 139 2.23 11.00 -16.78
CA LYS A 139 2.76 12.36 -16.67
C LYS A 139 3.72 12.49 -15.50
N MET A 140 3.42 11.88 -14.36
CA MET A 140 4.28 11.92 -13.19
C MET A 140 5.65 11.27 -13.46
N MET A 141 5.69 10.07 -14.03
CA MET A 141 6.95 9.41 -14.39
C MET A 141 7.74 10.21 -15.42
N ALA A 142 7.08 10.72 -16.47
CA ALA A 142 7.74 11.53 -17.48
C ALA A 142 8.35 12.81 -16.87
N THR A 143 7.62 13.52 -16.02
CA THR A 143 8.09 14.73 -15.33
C THR A 143 9.30 14.44 -14.44
N ILE A 144 9.28 13.34 -13.68
CA ILE A 144 10.40 12.95 -12.80
C ILE A 144 11.66 12.66 -13.64
N ILE A 145 11.53 11.83 -14.69
CA ILE A 145 12.68 11.45 -15.54
C ILE A 145 13.30 12.68 -16.21
N TRP A 146 12.48 13.55 -16.80
CA TRP A 146 12.96 14.77 -17.44
C TRP A 146 13.53 15.77 -16.43
N GLY A 147 12.91 15.93 -15.26
CA GLY A 147 13.43 16.79 -14.20
C GLY A 147 14.83 16.38 -13.75
N ILE A 148 15.03 15.08 -13.47
CA ILE A 148 16.34 14.52 -13.11
C ILE A 148 17.34 14.68 -14.27
N GLY A 149 16.92 14.35 -15.50
CA GLY A 149 17.79 14.40 -16.68
C GLY A 149 18.29 15.80 -17.01
N VAL A 150 17.44 16.82 -16.90
CA VAL A 150 17.83 18.23 -17.11
C VAL A 150 18.83 18.68 -16.06
N VAL A 151 18.58 18.35 -14.78
CA VAL A 151 19.50 18.68 -13.68
C VAL A 151 20.86 18.00 -13.89
N MET A 152 20.87 16.72 -14.25
CA MET A 152 22.12 15.99 -14.56
C MET A 152 22.84 16.58 -15.77
N ALA A 153 22.12 16.97 -16.83
CA ALA A 153 22.71 17.54 -18.03
C ALA A 153 23.40 18.88 -17.74
N LEU A 154 22.76 19.74 -16.93
CA LEU A 154 23.34 21.01 -16.50
C LEU A 154 24.58 20.82 -15.61
N ASN A 155 24.52 19.90 -14.65
CA ASN A 155 25.66 19.62 -13.76
C ASN A 155 26.91 19.20 -14.54
N ASN A 156 26.73 18.26 -15.47
CA ASN A 156 27.84 17.72 -16.26
C ASN A 156 28.31 18.69 -17.35
N ALA A 157 27.49 19.67 -17.74
CA ALA A 157 27.91 20.82 -18.54
C ALA A 157 28.64 21.90 -17.71
N GLY A 158 28.88 21.65 -16.42
CA GLY A 158 29.67 22.53 -15.54
C GLY A 158 28.89 23.74 -15.01
N TYR A 159 27.56 23.66 -14.97
CA TYR A 159 26.72 24.65 -14.27
C TYR A 159 26.57 24.25 -12.81
N ASP A 160 26.59 25.24 -11.92
CA ASP A 160 26.24 25.00 -10.51
C ASP A 160 24.73 24.78 -10.38
N ILE A 161 24.36 23.56 -10.02
CA ILE A 161 22.97 23.14 -9.82
C ILE A 161 22.57 23.10 -8.34
N THR A 162 23.40 23.59 -7.42
CA THR A 162 23.16 23.53 -5.97
C THR A 162 21.81 24.16 -5.61
N ALA A 163 21.52 25.35 -6.16
CA ALA A 163 20.25 26.02 -5.93
C ALA A 163 19.04 25.24 -6.48
N MET A 164 19.20 24.57 -7.63
CA MET A 164 18.15 23.74 -8.23
C MET A 164 17.89 22.48 -7.40
N ILE A 165 18.94 21.78 -6.95
CA ILE A 165 18.81 20.62 -6.07
C ILE A 165 18.17 21.05 -4.74
N ALA A 166 18.60 22.16 -4.16
CA ALA A 166 18.03 22.68 -2.92
C ALA A 166 16.53 22.98 -3.07
N GLY A 167 16.14 23.66 -4.15
CA GLY A 167 14.74 23.96 -4.47
C GLY A 167 13.91 22.69 -4.70
N LEU A 168 14.42 21.72 -5.45
CA LEU A 168 13.78 20.42 -5.67
C LEU A 168 13.68 19.60 -4.37
N GLY A 169 14.67 19.69 -3.48
CA GLY A 169 14.65 19.04 -2.18
C GLY A 169 13.54 19.58 -1.28
N ILE A 170 13.43 20.91 -1.15
CA ILE A 170 12.35 21.55 -0.38
C ILE A 170 10.98 21.28 -1.01
N GLY A 171 10.87 21.41 -2.34
CA GLY A 171 9.63 21.11 -3.06
C GLY A 171 9.22 19.63 -2.95
N GLY A 172 10.20 18.73 -3.00
CA GLY A 172 10.00 17.29 -2.81
C GLY A 172 9.54 16.96 -1.39
N LEU A 173 10.10 17.62 -0.36
CA LEU A 173 9.66 17.47 1.02
C LEU A 173 8.20 17.96 1.20
N ALA A 174 7.87 19.12 0.64
CA ALA A 174 6.50 19.64 0.68
C ALA A 174 5.50 18.68 0.01
N LEU A 175 5.87 18.12 -1.15
CA LEU A 175 5.05 17.10 -1.83
C LEU A 175 4.92 15.81 -1.02
N ALA A 176 6.01 15.36 -0.38
CA ALA A 176 6.01 14.17 0.46
C ALA A 176 5.10 14.34 1.69
N MET A 177 5.14 15.51 2.33
CA MET A 177 4.24 15.86 3.43
C MET A 177 2.78 15.90 2.97
N ALA A 178 2.50 16.48 1.79
CA ALA A 178 1.15 16.51 1.23
C ALA A 178 0.63 15.10 0.87
N ALA A 179 1.51 14.19 0.47
CA ALA A 179 1.16 12.81 0.11
C ALA A 179 1.14 11.83 1.30
N GLN A 180 1.58 12.27 2.49
CA GLN A 180 1.80 11.41 3.66
C GLN A 180 0.58 10.54 4.01
N ASP A 181 -0.62 11.11 4.02
CA ASP A 181 -1.85 10.39 4.35
C ASP A 181 -2.19 9.30 3.32
N SER A 182 -1.94 9.58 2.04
CA SER A 182 -2.21 8.60 0.97
C SER A 182 -1.25 7.42 1.08
N VAL A 183 0.03 7.69 1.33
CA VAL A 183 1.06 6.66 1.55
C VAL A 183 0.76 5.84 2.79
N SER A 184 0.38 6.49 3.90
CA SER A 184 0.03 5.82 5.16
C SER A 184 -1.15 4.87 5.00
N ASN A 185 -2.19 5.28 4.28
CA ASN A 185 -3.34 4.42 4.00
C ASN A 185 -3.00 3.25 3.06
N PHE A 186 -2.13 3.46 2.08
CA PHE A 186 -1.66 2.39 1.21
C PHE A 186 -0.92 1.31 2.01
N PHE A 187 0.03 1.71 2.87
CA PHE A 187 0.73 0.77 3.75
C PHE A 187 -0.19 0.12 4.77
N GLY A 188 -1.16 0.85 5.33
CA GLY A 188 -2.18 0.25 6.19
C GLY A 188 -2.98 -0.83 5.45
N GLY A 189 -3.35 -0.58 4.19
CA GLY A 189 -4.06 -1.55 3.36
C GLY A 189 -3.20 -2.78 3.05
N PHE A 190 -1.91 -2.56 2.77
CA PHE A 190 -0.94 -3.62 2.59
C PHE A 190 -0.81 -4.49 3.85
N THR A 191 -0.73 -3.89 5.05
CA THR A 191 -0.69 -4.63 6.33
C THR A 191 -1.95 -5.46 6.55
N ILE A 192 -3.14 -4.95 6.22
CA ILE A 192 -4.38 -5.74 6.29
C ILE A 192 -4.26 -6.99 5.40
N PHE A 193 -3.71 -6.83 4.20
CA PHE A 193 -3.55 -7.91 3.24
C PHE A 193 -2.44 -8.90 3.59
N THR A 194 -1.33 -8.48 4.20
CA THR A 194 -0.23 -9.39 4.54
C THR A 194 -0.47 -10.10 5.85
N ASP A 195 -0.78 -9.34 6.90
CA ASP A 195 -0.79 -9.84 8.27
C ASP A 195 -2.17 -10.41 8.64
N HIS A 196 -3.19 -10.07 7.84
CA HIS A 196 -4.57 -10.49 8.04
C HIS A 196 -5.02 -10.34 9.50
N PRO A 197 -4.95 -9.15 10.13
CA PRO A 197 -5.48 -8.94 11.48
C PRO A 197 -6.99 -9.25 11.55
N PHE A 198 -7.69 -9.04 10.43
CA PHE A 198 -9.09 -9.40 10.21
C PHE A 198 -9.34 -9.66 8.72
N LYS A 199 -10.51 -10.23 8.40
CA LYS A 199 -10.97 -10.49 7.03
C LYS A 199 -12.39 -9.94 6.83
N VAL A 200 -12.82 -9.82 5.57
CA VAL A 200 -14.23 -9.59 5.26
C VAL A 200 -15.07 -10.71 5.88
N GLY A 201 -16.10 -10.33 6.64
CA GLY A 201 -16.94 -11.21 7.44
C GLY A 201 -16.58 -11.24 8.94
N ASP A 202 -15.37 -10.80 9.33
CA ASP A 202 -14.99 -10.74 10.74
C ASP A 202 -15.73 -9.59 11.45
N LYS A 203 -16.23 -9.87 12.64
CA LYS A 203 -16.67 -8.85 13.60
C LYS A 203 -15.46 -8.37 14.38
N ILE A 204 -15.21 -7.07 14.33
CA ILE A 204 -14.09 -6.43 15.01
C ILE A 204 -14.57 -5.28 15.88
N ASN A 205 -13.71 -4.89 16.81
CA ASN A 205 -13.81 -3.64 17.55
C ASN A 205 -12.50 -2.85 17.37
N ILE A 206 -12.63 -1.60 16.94
CA ILE A 206 -11.51 -0.70 16.68
C ILE A 206 -11.93 0.73 17.00
N ASN A 207 -11.11 1.45 17.78
CA ASN A 207 -11.36 2.85 18.17
C ASN A 207 -12.78 3.08 18.78
N GLY A 208 -13.31 2.10 19.51
CA GLY A 208 -14.64 2.16 20.13
C GLY A 208 -15.82 1.83 19.20
N TYR A 209 -15.55 1.54 17.93
CA TYR A 209 -16.56 1.10 16.97
C TYR A 209 -16.55 -0.42 16.83
N SER A 210 -17.70 -1.05 17.00
CA SER A 210 -17.88 -2.49 16.78
C SER A 210 -18.80 -2.76 15.59
N GLY A 211 -18.37 -3.66 14.71
CA GLY A 211 -19.14 -4.04 13.53
C GLY A 211 -18.49 -5.15 12.73
N THR A 212 -19.22 -5.64 11.73
CA THR A 212 -18.73 -6.66 10.80
C THR A 212 -18.07 -5.99 9.60
N VAL A 213 -16.82 -6.38 9.31
CA VAL A 213 -16.10 -5.93 8.12
C VAL A 213 -16.79 -6.48 6.89
N TYR A 214 -17.23 -5.62 5.98
CA TYR A 214 -17.91 -6.08 4.77
C TYR A 214 -17.18 -5.68 3.47
N GLU A 215 -16.30 -4.67 3.52
CA GLU A 215 -15.48 -4.25 2.39
C GLU A 215 -14.09 -3.81 2.88
N ILE A 216 -13.04 -4.22 2.18
CA ILE A 216 -11.68 -3.70 2.38
C ILE A 216 -11.25 -3.08 1.05
N GLY A 217 -11.18 -1.75 1.02
CA GLY A 217 -10.74 -0.99 -0.13
C GLY A 217 -9.26 -0.60 -0.05
N MET A 218 -8.78 0.10 -1.08
CA MET A 218 -7.38 0.55 -1.19
C MET A 218 -6.96 1.53 -0.07
N ARG A 219 -7.86 2.42 0.37
CA ARG A 219 -7.56 3.48 1.33
C ARG A 219 -8.29 3.31 2.67
N SER A 220 -9.36 2.54 2.68
CA SER A 220 -10.24 2.40 3.83
C SER A 220 -10.96 1.06 3.80
N PHE A 221 -11.35 0.56 4.95
CA PHE A 221 -12.27 -0.56 5.10
C PHE A 221 -13.58 -0.08 5.70
N ARG A 222 -14.64 -0.88 5.52
CA ARG A 222 -15.99 -0.54 5.96
C ARG A 222 -16.52 -1.59 6.92
N LEU A 223 -17.08 -1.10 8.02
CA LEU A 223 -17.79 -1.90 9.02
C LEU A 223 -19.28 -1.64 8.89
N LYS A 224 -20.09 -2.67 9.12
CA LYS A 224 -21.53 -2.55 9.34
C LYS A 224 -21.82 -2.79 10.83
N THR A 225 -22.45 -1.82 11.49
CA THR A 225 -22.81 -1.94 12.92
C THR A 225 -24.00 -2.87 13.11
N LEU A 226 -24.29 -3.22 14.37
CA LEU A 226 -25.51 -3.96 14.70
C LEU A 226 -26.78 -3.16 14.41
N GLU A 227 -26.75 -1.82 14.49
CA GLU A 227 -27.88 -0.98 14.06
C GLU A 227 -27.99 -0.85 12.53
N GLY A 228 -27.08 -1.48 11.77
CA GLY A 228 -27.09 -1.45 10.32
C GLY A 228 -26.46 -0.21 9.69
N THR A 229 -25.81 0.65 10.48
CA THR A 229 -25.08 1.81 9.95
C THR A 229 -23.72 1.42 9.38
N GLU A 230 -23.18 2.25 8.49
CA GLU A 230 -21.86 2.06 7.89
C GLU A 230 -20.83 2.95 8.58
N ILE A 231 -19.68 2.36 8.92
CA ILE A 231 -18.51 3.08 9.44
C ILE A 231 -17.36 2.87 8.46
N VAL A 232 -16.81 3.97 7.96
CA VAL A 232 -15.66 3.97 7.03
C VAL A 232 -14.41 4.36 7.81
N ILE A 233 -13.44 3.46 7.85
CA ILE A 233 -12.22 3.64 8.63
C ILE A 233 -11.01 3.68 7.68
N PRO A 234 -10.17 4.73 7.73
CA PRO A 234 -8.93 4.78 6.96
C PRO A 234 -8.03 3.59 7.32
N ASN A 235 -7.42 2.98 6.31
CA ASN A 235 -6.53 1.83 6.50
C ASN A 235 -5.33 2.18 7.38
N SER A 236 -4.89 3.44 7.39
CA SER A 236 -3.81 3.93 8.27
C SER A 236 -4.10 3.76 9.77
N GLN A 237 -5.37 3.60 10.16
CA GLN A 237 -5.74 3.36 11.55
C GLN A 237 -5.38 1.93 12.00
N VAL A 238 -5.24 0.98 11.08
CA VAL A 238 -4.93 -0.42 11.43
C VAL A 238 -3.58 -0.56 12.12
N THR A 239 -2.57 0.20 11.69
CA THR A 239 -1.23 0.15 12.28
C THR A 239 -1.12 0.94 13.58
N ASN A 240 -2.05 1.86 13.82
CA ASN A 240 -1.97 2.83 14.91
C ASN A 240 -2.97 2.54 16.05
N SER A 241 -3.84 1.55 15.87
CA SER A 241 -4.92 1.22 16.80
C SER A 241 -4.84 -0.23 17.26
N ILE A 242 -5.34 -0.47 18.47
CA ILE A 242 -5.60 -1.83 18.94
C ILE A 242 -6.86 -2.35 18.22
N ILE A 243 -6.74 -3.55 17.65
CA ILE A 243 -7.86 -4.23 16.98
C ILE A 243 -8.21 -5.47 17.78
N GLU A 244 -9.44 -5.51 18.27
CA GLU A 244 -10.01 -6.70 18.89
C GLU A 244 -10.81 -7.46 17.82
N ASN A 245 -10.32 -8.61 17.40
CA ASN A 245 -11.03 -9.48 16.47
C ASN A 245 -11.94 -10.45 17.26
N ILE A 246 -13.22 -10.10 17.33
CA ILE A 246 -14.23 -10.84 18.08
C ILE A 246 -14.52 -12.19 17.39
N SER A 247 -14.51 -12.21 16.05
CA SER A 247 -14.78 -13.44 15.28
C SER A 247 -13.70 -14.51 15.45
N ARG A 248 -12.47 -14.16 15.83
CA ARG A 248 -11.40 -15.13 16.07
C ARG A 248 -11.39 -15.72 17.48
N ALA A 249 -12.23 -15.19 18.39
CA ALA A 249 -12.34 -15.78 19.72
C ALA A 249 -12.87 -17.22 19.61
N PRO A 250 -12.18 -18.22 20.19
CA PRO A 250 -12.63 -19.62 20.10
C PRO A 250 -13.97 -19.84 20.81
N ALA A 251 -14.30 -18.99 21.78
CA ALA A 251 -15.55 -19.01 22.51
C ALA A 251 -15.86 -17.64 23.13
N LYS A 252 -17.15 -17.40 23.39
CA LYS A 252 -17.67 -16.18 24.02
C LYS A 252 -17.79 -16.41 25.53
N LYS A 253 -16.93 -15.77 26.31
CA LYS A 253 -16.97 -15.85 27.78
C LYS A 253 -18.20 -15.14 28.33
N ILE A 254 -18.93 -15.80 29.22
CA ILE A 254 -19.98 -15.22 30.06
C ILE A 254 -19.53 -15.28 31.52
N VAL A 255 -19.77 -14.19 32.24
CA VAL A 255 -19.62 -14.13 33.69
C VAL A 255 -20.99 -13.79 34.25
N LEU A 256 -21.58 -14.72 34.99
CA LEU A 256 -22.85 -14.55 35.67
C LEU A 256 -22.60 -14.46 37.17
N GLU A 257 -23.12 -13.41 37.80
CA GLU A 257 -23.07 -13.22 39.25
C GLU A 257 -24.46 -13.53 39.82
N LEU A 258 -24.55 -14.52 40.69
CA LEU A 258 -25.78 -14.93 41.35
C LEU A 258 -25.69 -14.63 42.84
N GLY A 259 -26.69 -13.96 43.40
CA GLY A 259 -26.80 -13.72 44.83
C GLY A 259 -27.81 -14.68 45.47
N LEU A 260 -27.37 -15.46 46.44
CA LEU A 260 -28.23 -16.29 47.29
C LEU A 260 -28.46 -15.63 48.66
N THR A 261 -29.56 -15.97 49.33
CA THR A 261 -29.88 -15.42 50.65
C THR A 261 -28.90 -15.88 51.73
N TYR A 262 -28.72 -15.08 52.79
CA TYR A 262 -27.73 -15.32 53.86
C TYR A 262 -28.01 -16.55 54.73
N ASP A 263 -29.25 -17.05 54.72
CA ASP A 263 -29.66 -18.29 55.36
C ASP A 263 -29.26 -19.54 54.55
N THR A 264 -28.64 -19.39 53.37
CA THR A 264 -28.14 -20.52 52.56
C THR A 264 -26.98 -21.23 53.27
N PRO A 265 -27.15 -22.49 53.74
CA PRO A 265 -26.08 -23.21 54.43
C PRO A 265 -24.97 -23.65 53.46
N PRO A 266 -23.75 -23.96 53.94
CA PRO A 266 -22.63 -24.39 53.10
C PRO A 266 -22.96 -25.56 52.16
N ALA A 267 -23.71 -26.56 52.63
CA ALA A 267 -24.12 -27.71 51.81
C ALA A 267 -25.00 -27.31 50.62
N LYS A 268 -25.89 -26.32 50.80
CA LYS A 268 -26.72 -25.77 49.73
C LYS A 268 -25.91 -24.90 48.77
N MET A 269 -24.88 -24.21 49.27
CA MET A 269 -23.94 -23.47 48.43
C MET A 269 -23.15 -24.41 47.50
N GLU A 270 -22.67 -25.54 48.03
CA GLU A 270 -22.01 -26.58 47.22
C GLU A 270 -22.99 -27.20 46.20
N GLU A 271 -24.23 -27.44 46.60
CA GLU A 271 -25.30 -27.92 45.71
C GLU A 271 -25.58 -26.92 44.57
N ALA A 272 -25.66 -25.62 44.86
CA ALA A 272 -25.83 -24.57 43.86
C ALA A 272 -24.70 -24.58 42.82
N GLN A 273 -23.44 -24.66 43.28
CA GLN A 273 -22.29 -24.77 42.38
C GLN A 273 -22.32 -26.04 41.53
N LYS A 274 -22.76 -27.17 42.10
CA LYS A 274 -22.93 -28.42 41.37
C LYS A 274 -24.00 -28.30 40.27
N ILE A 275 -25.17 -27.76 40.59
CA ILE A 275 -26.26 -27.54 39.64
C ILE A 275 -25.78 -26.68 38.47
N LEU A 276 -25.08 -25.56 38.73
CA LEU A 276 -24.55 -24.69 37.68
C LEU A 276 -23.60 -25.43 36.73
N LYS A 277 -22.73 -26.29 37.26
CA LYS A 277 -21.83 -27.12 36.46
C LYS A 277 -22.59 -28.16 35.63
N GLU A 278 -23.65 -28.76 36.16
CA GLU A 278 -24.50 -29.71 35.44
C GLU A 278 -25.23 -29.04 34.28
N ILE A 279 -25.82 -27.86 34.52
CA ILE A 279 -26.49 -27.07 33.47
C ILE A 279 -25.51 -26.73 32.35
N ALA A 280 -24.27 -26.31 32.69
CA ALA A 280 -23.23 -26.03 31.69
C ALA A 280 -22.87 -27.26 30.87
N LYS A 281 -22.75 -28.41 31.53
CA LYS A 281 -22.39 -29.69 30.91
C LYS A 281 -23.48 -30.24 29.98
N GLU A 282 -24.74 -30.01 30.32
CA GLU A 282 -25.89 -30.49 29.55
C GLU A 282 -26.16 -29.62 28.31
N ASN A 283 -25.68 -28.37 28.29
CA ASN A 283 -25.88 -27.46 27.17
C ASN A 283 -24.90 -27.71 26.02
N VAL A 284 -25.41 -28.10 24.85
CA VAL A 284 -24.60 -28.45 23.67
C VAL A 284 -23.78 -27.29 23.10
N ASP A 285 -24.17 -26.04 23.37
CA ASP A 285 -23.53 -24.83 22.86
C ASP A 285 -22.54 -24.20 23.85
N VAL A 286 -22.38 -24.81 25.03
CA VAL A 286 -21.39 -24.42 26.04
C VAL A 286 -20.20 -25.38 25.97
N ASN A 287 -18.99 -24.84 26.11
CA ASN A 287 -17.76 -25.64 26.15
C ASN A 287 -17.56 -26.28 27.53
N ASP A 288 -16.80 -27.38 27.58
CA ASP A 288 -16.45 -28.10 28.83
C ASP A 288 -15.61 -27.27 29.82
N ASN A 289 -15.14 -26.08 29.42
CA ASN A 289 -14.47 -25.15 30.30
C ASN A 289 -15.51 -24.27 31.01
N TYR A 290 -15.89 -24.62 32.22
CA TYR A 290 -16.75 -23.80 33.07
C TYR A 290 -16.31 -23.89 34.53
N ALA A 291 -16.55 -22.84 35.29
CA ALA A 291 -16.12 -22.73 36.68
C ALA A 291 -17.13 -21.96 37.52
N THR A 292 -17.28 -22.37 38.78
CA THR A 292 -18.16 -21.74 39.75
C THR A 292 -17.36 -21.46 41.02
N TYR A 293 -17.48 -20.26 41.56
CA TYR A 293 -16.78 -19.84 42.77
C TYR A 293 -17.74 -19.10 43.70
N PHE A 294 -17.75 -19.43 44.98
CA PHE A 294 -18.35 -18.58 46.00
C PHE A 294 -17.29 -17.54 46.39
N LEU A 295 -17.55 -16.26 46.10
CA LEU A 295 -16.51 -15.21 46.13
C LEU A 295 -16.78 -14.11 47.15
N THR A 296 -18.06 -13.78 47.38
CA THR A 296 -18.41 -12.56 48.11
C THR A 296 -19.48 -12.79 49.15
N PHE A 297 -19.31 -12.15 50.30
CA PHE A 297 -20.36 -11.88 51.28
C PHE A 297 -20.79 -10.43 51.04
N GLY A 298 -21.79 -10.21 50.19
CA GLY A 298 -22.27 -8.87 49.81
C GLY A 298 -23.34 -8.35 50.75
N ASP A 299 -23.66 -7.05 50.68
CA ASP A 299 -24.56 -6.38 51.63
C ASP A 299 -25.92 -7.07 51.84
N PHE A 300 -26.44 -7.72 50.79
CA PHE A 300 -27.75 -8.40 50.81
C PHE A 300 -27.70 -9.88 50.39
N SER A 301 -26.52 -10.41 50.01
CA SER A 301 -26.44 -11.75 49.39
C SER A 301 -25.08 -12.42 49.53
N LEU A 302 -25.09 -13.76 49.53
CA LEU A 302 -23.92 -14.61 49.30
C LEU A 302 -23.71 -14.77 47.78
N GLY A 303 -22.60 -14.25 47.27
CA GLY A 303 -22.32 -14.15 45.83
C GLY A 303 -21.57 -15.35 45.24
N ILE A 304 -22.19 -15.99 44.26
CA ILE A 304 -21.60 -17.03 43.41
C ILE A 304 -21.28 -16.43 42.04
N ARG A 305 -20.02 -16.56 41.62
CA ARG A 305 -19.58 -16.28 40.25
C ARG A 305 -19.59 -17.56 39.43
N PHE A 306 -20.35 -17.57 38.35
CA PHE A 306 -20.38 -18.64 37.36
C PHE A 306 -19.79 -18.16 36.04
N ILE A 307 -18.75 -18.83 35.58
CA ILE A 307 -18.05 -18.54 34.33
C ILE A 307 -18.23 -19.72 33.39
N TYR A 308 -18.73 -19.45 32.19
CA TYR A 308 -18.84 -20.45 31.12
C TYR A 308 -18.53 -19.81 29.78
N TYR A 309 -18.26 -20.64 28.77
CA TYR A 309 -17.84 -20.18 27.45
C TYR A 309 -18.77 -20.77 26.39
N ILE A 310 -19.49 -19.89 25.68
CA ILE A 310 -20.41 -20.27 24.60
C ILE A 310 -19.60 -20.45 23.31
N LYS A 311 -19.89 -21.48 22.53
CA LYS A 311 -19.29 -21.71 21.21
C LYS A 311 -19.49 -20.49 20.29
N ASN A 312 -18.52 -20.22 19.42
CA ASN A 312 -18.50 -18.97 18.67
C ASN A 312 -19.63 -18.88 17.61
N ASP A 313 -20.06 -20.01 17.07
CA ASP A 313 -21.14 -20.15 16.09
C ASP A 313 -22.55 -20.10 16.71
N ALA A 314 -22.68 -20.36 18.01
CA ALA A 314 -23.96 -20.31 18.71
C ALA A 314 -24.45 -18.87 18.95
N ASP A 315 -25.78 -18.69 18.98
CA ASP A 315 -26.40 -17.42 19.34
C ASP A 315 -26.20 -17.15 20.84
N LYS A 316 -25.34 -16.17 21.14
CA LYS A 316 -24.97 -15.79 22.51
C LYS A 316 -26.20 -15.47 23.36
N LEU A 317 -27.16 -14.73 22.82
CA LEU A 317 -28.30 -14.24 23.59
C LEU A 317 -29.27 -15.38 23.89
N GLN A 318 -29.53 -16.24 22.90
CA GLN A 318 -30.38 -17.40 23.08
C GLN A 318 -29.78 -18.36 24.11
N VAL A 319 -28.50 -18.72 23.96
CA VAL A 319 -27.84 -19.64 24.91
C VAL A 319 -27.82 -19.05 26.32
N GLN A 320 -27.54 -17.75 26.47
CA GLN A 320 -27.58 -17.10 27.79
C GLN A 320 -28.98 -17.12 28.41
N SER A 321 -30.04 -16.90 27.61
CA SER A 321 -31.43 -17.02 28.05
C SER A 321 -31.76 -18.43 28.53
N ASP A 322 -31.40 -19.45 27.74
CA ASP A 322 -31.67 -20.86 28.05
C ASP A 322 -30.94 -21.29 29.34
N MET A 323 -29.67 -20.89 29.48
CA MET A 323 -28.89 -21.10 30.71
C MET A 323 -29.57 -20.44 31.91
N ASN A 324 -29.96 -19.16 31.80
CA ASN A 324 -30.59 -18.43 32.91
C ASN A 324 -31.94 -19.04 33.33
N MET A 325 -32.75 -19.48 32.37
CA MET A 325 -34.03 -20.13 32.64
C MET A 325 -33.86 -21.48 33.35
N GLU A 326 -32.86 -22.27 32.95
CA GLU A 326 -32.58 -23.55 33.58
C GLU A 326 -32.00 -23.37 34.99
N ILE A 327 -31.16 -22.36 35.20
CA ILE A 327 -30.67 -21.97 36.53
C ILE A 327 -31.84 -21.62 37.44
N LEU A 328 -32.74 -20.75 36.98
CA LEU A 328 -33.94 -20.35 37.73
C LEU A 328 -34.78 -21.58 38.11
N ARG A 329 -35.02 -22.50 37.16
CA ARG A 329 -35.81 -23.71 37.38
C ARG A 329 -35.18 -24.61 38.45
N ARG A 330 -33.91 -25.00 38.27
CA ARG A 330 -33.26 -25.96 39.18
C ARG A 330 -32.94 -25.38 40.54
N PHE A 331 -32.65 -24.08 40.62
CA PHE A 331 -32.46 -23.42 41.91
C PHE A 331 -33.77 -23.41 42.71
N ASN A 332 -34.90 -23.10 42.08
CA ASN A 332 -36.21 -23.16 42.73
C ASN A 332 -36.56 -24.59 43.19
N GLU A 333 -36.33 -25.61 42.36
CA GLU A 333 -36.57 -27.02 42.71
C GLU A 333 -35.68 -27.49 43.89
N ALA A 334 -34.45 -27.00 43.97
CA ALA A 334 -33.52 -27.29 45.05
C ALA A 334 -33.74 -26.42 46.31
N GLY A 335 -34.69 -25.48 46.29
CA GLY A 335 -34.92 -24.55 47.40
C GLY A 335 -33.77 -23.55 47.62
N LEU A 336 -33.05 -23.18 46.56
CA LEU A 336 -32.02 -22.16 46.56
C LEU A 336 -32.66 -20.80 46.24
N ASN A 337 -32.78 -19.94 47.25
CA ASN A 337 -33.46 -18.66 47.11
C ASN A 337 -32.52 -17.57 46.60
N PHE A 338 -32.92 -16.89 45.52
CA PHE A 338 -32.24 -15.69 45.07
C PHE A 338 -32.46 -14.54 46.05
N ALA A 339 -31.37 -13.87 46.41
CA ALA A 339 -31.42 -12.71 47.27
C ALA A 339 -32.05 -11.51 46.57
N PHE A 340 -32.80 -10.72 47.32
CA PHE A 340 -33.28 -9.40 46.96
C PHE A 340 -32.78 -8.40 48.00
N PRO A 341 -32.67 -7.10 47.69
CA PRO A 341 -32.29 -6.10 48.67
C PRO A 341 -33.20 -6.17 49.91
N SER A 342 -32.63 -6.50 51.06
CA SER A 342 -33.34 -6.68 52.33
C SER A 342 -32.75 -5.81 53.42
N GLN A 343 -33.59 -5.21 54.26
CA GLN A 343 -33.16 -4.43 55.41
C GLN A 343 -33.88 -4.90 56.67
N THR A 344 -33.14 -4.97 57.77
CA THR A 344 -33.73 -5.17 59.10
C THR A 344 -34.05 -3.82 59.71
N ILE A 345 -35.34 -3.53 59.89
CA ILE A 345 -35.81 -2.29 60.53
C ILE A 345 -35.95 -2.54 62.03
N TYR A 346 -35.17 -1.81 62.83
CA TYR A 346 -35.32 -1.78 64.28
C TYR A 346 -36.28 -0.64 64.67
N ASN A 347 -37.53 -0.99 65.00
CA ASN A 347 -38.47 -0.02 65.57
C ASN A 347 -38.18 0.13 67.08
N VAL A 348 -37.53 1.23 67.45
CA VAL A 348 -37.32 1.60 68.86
C VAL A 348 -38.53 2.43 69.29
N ASN A 349 -39.51 1.78 69.94
CA ASN A 349 -40.61 2.51 70.58
C ASN A 349 -40.08 3.14 71.87
N ALA A 350 -40.13 4.47 71.95
CA ALA A 350 -39.74 5.25 73.13
C ALA A 350 -40.82 5.24 74.21
#